data_AF-A0A1M5SXB1-F1
#
_entry.id   AF-A0A1M5SXB1-F1
#
_cell.length_a   1.000
_cell.length_b   1.000
_cell.length_c   1.000
_cell.angle_alpha   90.00
_cell.angle_beta   90.00
_cell.angle_gamma   90.00
#
_symmetry.space_group_name_H-M   'P 1'
#
loop_
_entity.id
_entity.type
_entity.pdbx_description
1 polymer ?
#
loop_
_entity_poly.entity_id
_entity_poly.type
_entity_poly.pdbx_seq_one_letter_code
_entity_poly.pdbx_strand_id
1 'polypeptide(L)'
;MIQEIHIDTLEELLPLLTEQKYREDIDRNRSPYVYRGMSDSSFKMYTSLSRNCKSRQKQLEPAILENFAKYAINDDPDIGHSVWRQMILGQHYGLPTRLLDWTQSALVGLNFAMTEENLEEMDKHDCMVWRINMSEMIDLLPESYKKAVRKKNSMIFTVDMLKELTGNSLKQYDQDMGDTSMVIFEPPSLNQRIINQHSFFMAVPTGIEDIEQFLADNTNDTVKYVIDKKLRWRVRDMLDQLNMSERIVYPGLEGVSKWIARHYYVK
;
A
#
# COMPACT_ATOMS: atom_id res chain seq x y z
N MET A 1 5.31 -0.81 19.51
CA MET A 1 4.07 -1.59 19.79
C MET A 1 2.98 -1.01 18.91
N ILE A 2 2.22 -1.83 18.18
CA ILE A 2 1.11 -1.34 17.34
C ILE A 2 -0.05 -0.89 18.23
N GLN A 3 -0.57 0.31 18.00
CA GLN A 3 -1.79 0.77 18.67
C GLN A 3 -3.02 0.25 17.93
N GLU A 4 -3.89 -0.49 18.63
CA GLU A 4 -5.18 -0.92 18.09
C GLU A 4 -6.29 0.04 18.55
N ILE A 5 -7.09 0.52 17.59
CA ILE A 5 -8.24 1.41 17.85
C ILE A 5 -9.48 0.75 17.25
N HIS A 6 -10.48 0.50 18.09
CA HIS A 6 -11.78 -0.01 17.65
C HIS A 6 -12.70 1.14 17.27
N ILE A 7 -13.42 0.98 16.17
CA ILE A 7 -14.38 1.93 15.62
C ILE A 7 -15.74 1.23 15.58
N ASP A 8 -16.64 1.67 16.44
CA ASP A 8 -17.99 1.14 16.64
C ASP A 8 -19.08 2.14 16.18
N THR A 9 -18.71 3.41 15.97
CA THR A 9 -19.58 4.46 15.42
C THR A 9 -18.99 5.16 14.18
N LEU A 10 -19.84 5.88 13.42
CA LEU A 10 -19.39 6.61 12.24
C LEU A 10 -18.51 7.82 12.62
N GLU A 11 -18.79 8.44 13.76
CA GLU A 11 -18.08 9.60 14.29
C GLU A 11 -16.63 9.26 14.67
N GLU A 12 -16.39 8.04 15.14
CA GLU A 12 -15.05 7.52 15.49
C GLU A 12 -14.12 7.34 14.28
N LEU A 13 -14.64 7.44 13.04
CA LEU A 13 -13.80 7.50 11.84
C LEU A 13 -13.14 8.86 11.63
N LEU A 14 -13.64 9.93 12.28
CA LEU A 14 -13.18 11.28 12.02
C LEU A 14 -11.66 11.48 12.26
N PRO A 15 -11.06 10.95 13.35
CA PRO A 15 -9.61 11.01 13.53
C PRO A 15 -8.84 10.38 12.36
N LEU A 16 -9.21 9.17 11.93
CA LEU A 16 -8.60 8.50 10.78
C LEU A 16 -8.65 9.35 9.50
N LEU A 17 -9.76 10.06 9.27
CA LEU A 17 -10.00 10.83 8.04
C LEU A 17 -9.35 12.22 8.04
N THR A 18 -9.06 12.79 9.21
CA THR A 18 -8.65 14.20 9.36
C THR A 18 -7.28 14.38 9.98
N GLU A 19 -6.59 13.30 10.35
CA GLU A 19 -5.31 13.38 11.04
C GLU A 19 -4.22 14.08 10.21
N GLN A 20 -3.67 15.16 10.78
CA GLN A 20 -2.59 15.94 10.18
C GLN A 20 -1.64 16.44 11.28
N LYS A 21 -0.34 16.47 10.99
CA LYS A 21 0.66 17.13 11.85
C LYS A 21 0.90 18.55 11.34
N TYR A 22 0.99 19.49 12.26
CA TYR A 22 1.45 20.84 11.94
C TYR A 22 2.95 20.82 11.63
N ARG A 23 3.34 21.42 10.50
CA ARG A 23 4.73 21.56 10.07
C ARG A 23 5.15 23.01 10.16
N GLU A 24 5.97 23.33 11.16
CA GLU A 24 6.50 24.66 11.42
C GLU A 24 7.31 25.22 10.25
N ASP A 25 8.06 24.36 9.55
CA ASP A 25 8.94 24.76 8.46
C ASP A 25 8.20 25.33 7.24
N ILE A 26 6.90 25.04 7.11
CA ILE A 26 6.04 25.52 6.03
C ILE A 26 4.76 26.21 6.53
N ASP A 27 4.58 26.40 7.83
CA ASP A 27 3.40 27.01 8.46
C ASP A 27 2.06 26.35 8.03
N ARG A 28 2.03 25.03 7.86
CA ARG A 28 0.85 24.31 7.36
C ARG A 28 0.70 22.93 7.98
N ASN A 29 -0.54 22.43 7.99
CA ASN A 29 -0.82 21.03 8.34
C ASN A 29 -0.55 20.10 7.15
N ARG A 30 0.13 18.98 7.40
CA ARG A 30 0.39 17.91 6.43
C ARG A 30 0.27 16.55 7.12
N SER A 31 -0.31 15.59 6.42
CA SER A 31 -0.36 14.20 6.87
C SER A 31 0.93 13.48 6.45
N PRO A 32 1.76 12.98 7.39
CA PRO A 32 2.93 12.16 7.08
C PRO A 32 2.58 10.67 6.92
N TYR A 33 1.30 10.33 6.86
CA TYR A 33 0.82 8.97 6.97
C TYR A 33 0.47 8.35 5.62
N VAL A 34 0.62 7.03 5.55
CA VAL A 34 0.03 6.20 4.51
C VAL A 34 -0.86 5.14 5.14
N TYR A 35 -1.84 4.70 4.36
CA TYR A 35 -2.94 3.85 4.79
C TYR A 35 -3.02 2.58 3.95
N ARG A 36 -3.49 1.49 4.55
CA ARG A 36 -3.79 0.23 3.85
C ARG A 36 -5.05 -0.39 4.43
N GLY A 37 -6.09 -0.49 3.62
CA GLY A 37 -7.34 -1.16 3.99
C GLY A 37 -7.31 -2.66 3.71
N MET A 38 -7.95 -3.43 4.58
CA MET A 38 -8.15 -4.88 4.43
C MET A 38 -9.58 -5.20 4.86
N SER A 39 -10.27 -6.03 4.07
CA SER A 39 -11.69 -6.32 4.27
C SER A 39 -11.97 -7.18 5.51
N ASP A 40 -10.99 -7.95 5.96
CA ASP A 40 -11.07 -8.81 7.14
C ASP A 40 -9.93 -8.48 8.12
N SER A 41 -10.29 -8.18 9.38
CA SER A 41 -9.36 -7.83 10.46
C SER A 41 -8.47 -8.99 10.93
N SER A 42 -8.80 -10.22 10.55
CA SER A 42 -8.01 -11.44 10.77
C SER A 42 -6.90 -11.64 9.74
N PHE A 43 -6.99 -10.98 8.58
CA PHE A 43 -5.97 -11.08 7.55
C PHE A 43 -4.63 -10.51 8.03
N LYS A 44 -3.55 -11.08 7.52
CA LYS A 44 -2.18 -10.65 7.80
C LYS A 44 -1.56 -9.91 6.62
N MET A 45 -0.63 -9.00 6.89
CA MET A 45 0.15 -8.34 5.84
C MET A 45 1.14 -9.31 5.18
N TYR A 46 0.74 -9.89 4.06
CA TYR A 46 1.62 -10.67 3.19
C TYR A 46 1.67 -10.09 1.78
N THR A 47 2.86 -10.08 1.19
CA THR A 47 3.05 -9.77 -0.23
C THR A 47 2.44 -10.86 -1.11
N SER A 48 2.06 -10.53 -2.35
CA SER A 48 1.59 -11.54 -3.31
C SER A 48 2.70 -12.55 -3.63
N LEU A 49 3.96 -12.13 -3.64
CA LEU A 49 5.11 -13.03 -3.79
C LEU A 49 5.23 -14.02 -2.61
N SER A 50 5.15 -13.57 -1.36
CA SER A 50 5.24 -14.46 -0.19
C SER A 50 4.09 -15.48 -0.18
N ARG A 51 2.85 -15.03 -0.46
CA ARG A 51 1.68 -15.92 -0.55
C ARG A 51 1.83 -16.99 -1.63
N ASN A 52 2.29 -16.59 -2.82
CA ASN A 52 2.37 -17.48 -3.98
C ASN A 52 3.60 -18.40 -3.93
N CYS A 53 4.77 -17.86 -3.57
CA CYS A 53 6.06 -18.55 -3.68
C CYS A 53 6.55 -19.12 -2.34
N LYS A 54 5.97 -18.71 -1.21
CA LYS A 54 6.32 -19.18 0.15
C LYS A 54 7.84 -19.11 0.38
N SER A 55 8.44 -20.16 0.94
CA SER A 55 9.89 -20.25 1.20
C SER A 55 10.77 -20.16 -0.05
N ARG A 56 10.20 -20.30 -1.27
CA ARG A 56 10.94 -20.19 -2.53
C ARG A 56 10.93 -18.79 -3.13
N GLN A 57 10.31 -17.80 -2.47
CA GLN A 57 10.21 -16.43 -3.01
C GLN A 57 11.53 -15.84 -3.50
N LYS A 58 12.61 -15.99 -2.72
CA LYS A 58 13.95 -15.48 -3.07
C LYS A 58 14.53 -16.12 -4.33
N GLN A 59 14.20 -17.39 -4.57
CA GLN A 59 14.71 -18.16 -5.71
C GLN A 59 13.89 -17.88 -6.97
N LEU A 60 12.58 -17.69 -6.83
CA LEU A 60 11.65 -17.59 -7.95
C LEU A 60 11.45 -16.16 -8.44
N GLU A 61 11.58 -15.15 -7.57
CA GLU A 61 11.31 -13.76 -7.94
C GLU A 61 12.10 -13.27 -9.17
N PRO A 62 13.43 -13.48 -9.30
CA PRO A 62 14.14 -13.05 -10.50
C PRO A 62 13.56 -13.65 -11.78
N ALA A 63 13.20 -14.94 -11.76
CA ALA A 63 12.62 -15.63 -12.91
C ALA A 63 11.20 -15.13 -13.22
N ILE A 64 10.41 -14.82 -12.19
CA ILE A 64 9.06 -14.25 -12.34
C ILE A 64 9.14 -12.89 -13.03
N LEU A 65 10.00 -11.99 -12.56
CA LEU A 65 10.16 -10.65 -13.11
C LEU A 65 10.74 -10.68 -14.53
N GLU A 66 11.76 -11.50 -14.78
CA GLU A 66 12.36 -11.63 -16.10
C GLU A 66 11.37 -12.20 -17.13
N ASN A 67 10.58 -13.21 -16.75
CA ASN A 67 9.59 -13.78 -17.65
C ASN A 67 8.46 -12.80 -17.95
N PHE A 68 7.99 -12.04 -16.96
CA PHE A 68 7.00 -10.98 -17.19
C PHE A 68 7.52 -9.91 -18.14
N ALA A 69 8.76 -9.42 -17.92
CA ALA A 69 9.38 -8.37 -18.73
C ALA A 69 9.47 -8.72 -20.23
N LYS A 70 9.67 -10.00 -20.57
CA LYS A 70 9.73 -10.47 -21.97
C LYS A 70 8.44 -10.19 -22.75
N TYR A 71 7.29 -10.27 -22.10
CA TYR A 71 5.98 -10.05 -22.73
C TYR A 71 5.51 -8.60 -22.60
N ALA A 72 5.89 -7.93 -21.51
CA ALA A 72 5.48 -6.55 -21.23
C ALA A 72 6.25 -5.48 -22.02
N ILE A 73 7.28 -5.86 -22.79
CA ILE A 73 8.11 -4.91 -23.55
C ILE A 73 7.32 -4.09 -24.60
N ASN A 74 6.19 -4.62 -25.07
CA ASN A 74 5.31 -3.91 -25.99
C ASN A 74 4.54 -2.77 -25.30
N ASP A 75 4.25 -2.93 -24.01
CA ASP A 75 3.50 -1.96 -23.22
C ASP A 75 4.43 -0.93 -22.55
N ASP A 76 5.61 -1.36 -22.08
CA ASP A 76 6.67 -0.50 -21.57
C ASP A 76 8.03 -0.94 -22.15
N PRO A 77 8.51 -0.29 -23.22
CA PRO A 77 9.79 -0.64 -23.88
C PRO A 77 11.00 -0.60 -22.93
N ASP A 78 10.95 0.21 -21.88
CA ASP A 78 12.05 0.37 -20.93
C ASP A 78 11.96 -0.60 -19.74
N ILE A 79 10.96 -1.48 -19.71
CA ILE A 79 10.73 -2.37 -18.57
C ILE A 79 11.91 -3.31 -18.29
N GLY A 80 12.64 -3.73 -19.32
CA GLY A 80 13.84 -4.56 -19.19
C GLY A 80 14.98 -3.88 -18.44
N HIS A 81 14.98 -2.55 -18.37
CA HIS A 81 16.03 -1.75 -17.75
C HIS A 81 15.77 -1.43 -16.27
N SER A 82 14.63 -1.84 -15.71
CA SER A 82 14.35 -1.58 -14.30
C SER A 82 13.54 -2.67 -13.59
N VAL A 83 14.17 -3.32 -12.60
CA VAL A 83 13.49 -4.30 -11.73
C VAL A 83 12.33 -3.66 -10.95
N TRP A 84 12.45 -2.38 -10.60
CA TRP A 84 11.40 -1.61 -9.94
C TRP A 84 10.19 -1.41 -10.86
N ARG A 85 10.42 -1.06 -12.14
CA ARG A 85 9.32 -0.97 -13.13
C ARG A 85 8.67 -2.31 -13.38
N GLN A 86 9.46 -3.39 -13.48
CA GLN A 86 8.94 -4.76 -13.62
C GLN A 86 7.98 -5.11 -12.48
N MET A 87 8.34 -4.80 -11.24
CA MET A 87 7.46 -5.05 -10.09
C MET A 87 6.20 -4.19 -10.11
N ILE A 88 6.33 -2.88 -10.38
CA ILE A 88 5.18 -1.96 -10.38
C ILE A 88 4.17 -2.34 -11.47
N LEU A 89 4.65 -2.53 -12.71
CA LEU A 89 3.79 -2.91 -13.82
C LEU A 89 3.26 -4.33 -13.63
N GLY A 90 4.10 -5.26 -13.17
CA GLY A 90 3.69 -6.62 -12.86
C GLY A 90 2.55 -6.64 -11.86
N GLN A 91 2.66 -5.93 -10.73
CA GLN A 91 1.62 -5.88 -9.70
C GLN A 91 0.31 -5.29 -10.23
N HIS A 92 0.38 -4.31 -11.14
CA HIS A 92 -0.82 -3.79 -11.80
C HIS A 92 -1.62 -4.87 -12.53
N TYR A 93 -0.93 -5.82 -13.16
CA TYR A 93 -1.52 -6.97 -13.86
C TYR A 93 -1.63 -8.24 -12.99
N GLY A 94 -1.43 -8.14 -11.68
CA GLY A 94 -1.57 -9.26 -10.74
C GLY A 94 -0.37 -10.21 -10.64
N LEU A 95 0.80 -9.82 -11.17
CA LEU A 95 2.04 -10.56 -10.97
C LEU A 95 2.38 -10.64 -9.46
N PRO A 96 2.83 -11.81 -8.96
CA PRO A 96 3.35 -11.92 -7.61
C PRO A 96 4.62 -11.07 -7.44
N THR A 97 4.59 -10.09 -6.53
CA THR A 97 5.72 -9.19 -6.22
C THR A 97 5.90 -9.04 -4.71
N ARG A 98 7.09 -8.61 -4.29
CA ARG A 98 7.42 -8.27 -2.89
C ARG A 98 6.87 -6.91 -2.45
N LEU A 99 6.05 -6.26 -3.28
CA LEU A 99 5.51 -4.95 -3.00
C LEU A 99 4.18 -5.09 -2.26
N LEU A 100 3.94 -4.20 -1.29
CA LEU A 100 2.63 -4.00 -0.67
C LEU A 100 2.04 -2.65 -1.08
N ASP A 101 0.77 -2.66 -1.46
CA ASP A 101 0.02 -1.45 -1.79
C ASP A 101 -0.29 -0.63 -0.52
N TRP A 102 0.04 0.65 -0.57
CA TRP A 102 -0.37 1.66 0.40
C TRP A 102 -0.97 2.85 -0.37
N THR A 103 -1.67 3.72 0.33
CA THR A 103 -2.21 4.95 -0.24
C THR A 103 -2.01 6.11 0.72
N GLN A 104 -1.77 7.32 0.21
CA GLN A 104 -1.78 8.51 1.05
C GLN A 104 -3.21 9.02 1.35
N SER A 105 -4.23 8.46 0.69
CA SER A 105 -5.62 8.81 0.93
C SER A 105 -6.28 7.88 1.94
N ALA A 106 -6.60 8.39 3.13
CA ALA A 106 -7.36 7.65 4.13
C ALA A 106 -8.70 7.13 3.59
N LEU A 107 -9.35 7.88 2.69
CA LEU A 107 -10.59 7.47 2.02
C LEU A 107 -10.39 6.29 1.06
N VAL A 108 -9.28 6.25 0.32
CA VAL A 108 -8.94 5.10 -0.53
C VAL A 108 -8.63 3.89 0.34
N GLY A 109 -7.89 4.08 1.45
CA GLY A 109 -7.62 3.02 2.43
C GLY A 109 -8.92 2.44 2.99
N LEU A 110 -9.84 3.31 3.42
CA LEU A 110 -11.16 2.91 3.90
C LEU A 110 -11.99 2.21 2.80
N ASN A 111 -11.94 2.69 1.55
CA ASN A 111 -12.59 2.03 0.42
C ASN A 111 -12.08 0.59 0.21
N PHE A 112 -10.78 0.34 0.36
CA PHE A 112 -10.24 -1.02 0.29
C PHE A 112 -10.73 -1.90 1.44
N ALA A 113 -10.85 -1.36 2.65
CA ALA A 113 -11.43 -2.08 3.79
C ALA A 113 -12.94 -2.38 3.62
N MET A 114 -13.63 -1.60 2.79
CA MET A 114 -15.06 -1.73 2.46
C MET A 114 -15.31 -2.38 1.10
N THR A 115 -14.32 -3.09 0.55
CA THR A 115 -14.48 -3.90 -0.66
C THR A 115 -14.59 -5.37 -0.25
N GLU A 116 -15.53 -6.11 -0.84
CA GLU A 116 -15.69 -7.55 -0.62
C GLU A 116 -15.93 -8.25 -1.95
N GLU A 117 -15.38 -9.45 -2.14
CA GLU A 117 -15.65 -10.24 -3.35
C GLU A 117 -17.08 -10.80 -3.34
N ASN A 118 -17.53 -11.27 -2.18
CA ASN A 118 -18.91 -11.69 -1.93
C ASN A 118 -19.61 -10.69 -1.00
N LEU A 119 -20.56 -9.91 -1.53
CA LEU A 119 -21.27 -8.88 -0.76
C LEU A 119 -22.06 -9.43 0.44
N GLU A 120 -22.39 -10.73 0.46
CA GLU A 120 -23.02 -11.39 1.61
C GLU A 120 -22.09 -11.48 2.84
N GLU A 121 -20.77 -11.39 2.64
CA GLU A 121 -19.76 -11.42 3.71
C GLU A 121 -19.50 -10.05 4.34
N MET A 122 -20.00 -8.97 3.73
CA MET A 122 -19.72 -7.58 4.12
C MET A 122 -20.05 -7.25 5.58
N ASP A 123 -20.96 -7.99 6.23
CA ASP A 123 -21.34 -7.80 7.64
C ASP A 123 -20.99 -9.00 8.54
N LYS A 124 -20.16 -9.93 8.06
CA LYS A 124 -19.81 -11.18 8.78
C LYS A 124 -18.55 -11.04 9.64
N HIS A 125 -17.62 -10.22 9.20
CA HIS A 125 -16.34 -9.98 9.86
C HIS A 125 -16.00 -8.49 9.89
N ASP A 126 -15.24 -8.11 10.91
CA ASP A 126 -14.71 -6.75 11.03
C ASP A 126 -13.70 -6.52 9.91
N CYS A 127 -13.54 -5.26 9.50
CA CYS A 127 -12.48 -4.88 8.57
C CYS A 127 -11.45 -4.02 9.29
N MET A 128 -10.37 -3.66 8.59
CA MET A 128 -9.35 -2.82 9.19
C MET A 128 -8.68 -1.86 8.22
N VAL A 129 -8.20 -0.75 8.76
CA VAL A 129 -7.32 0.20 8.08
C VAL A 129 -6.05 0.35 8.89
N TRP A 130 -4.92 0.00 8.30
CA TRP A 130 -3.60 0.29 8.83
C TRP A 130 -3.20 1.72 8.50
N ARG A 131 -2.50 2.37 9.43
CA ARG A 131 -1.87 3.68 9.24
C ARG A 131 -0.46 3.66 9.82
N ILE A 132 0.53 4.03 9.00
CA ILE A 132 1.94 4.13 9.41
C ILE A 132 2.50 5.53 9.12
N ASN A 133 3.46 5.96 9.93
CA ASN A 133 4.16 7.23 9.75
C ASN A 133 5.38 7.07 8.84
N MET A 134 5.38 7.72 7.67
CA MET A 134 6.48 7.65 6.72
C MET A 134 7.80 8.18 7.30
N SER A 135 7.75 9.14 8.24
CA SER A 135 8.96 9.68 8.85
C SER A 135 9.65 8.64 9.75
N GLU A 136 8.90 7.85 10.52
CA GLU A 136 9.47 6.74 11.30
C GLU A 136 10.11 5.71 10.37
N MET A 137 9.44 5.37 9.27
CA MET A 137 9.98 4.44 8.29
C MET A 137 11.30 4.93 7.68
N ILE A 138 11.43 6.24 7.40
CA ILE A 138 12.69 6.85 6.93
C ILE A 138 13.78 6.77 8.00
N ASP A 139 13.44 6.99 9.27
CA ASP A 139 14.41 6.97 10.37
C ASP A 139 15.01 5.58 10.61
N LEU A 140 14.33 4.52 10.17
CA LEU A 140 14.85 3.14 10.17
C LEU A 140 15.80 2.83 9.01
N LEU A 141 15.78 3.60 7.93
CA LEU A 141 16.58 3.31 6.73
C LEU A 141 18.09 3.47 6.97
N PRO A 142 18.97 2.88 6.15
CA PRO A 142 20.40 3.17 6.20
C PRO A 142 20.73 4.64 5.90
N GLU A 143 21.87 5.13 6.40
CA GLU A 143 22.26 6.55 6.25
C GLU A 143 22.37 7.03 4.79
N SER A 144 22.75 6.15 3.86
CA SER A 144 22.77 6.47 2.42
C SER A 144 21.37 6.83 1.89
N TYR A 145 20.35 6.07 2.31
CA TYR A 145 18.95 6.28 1.95
C TYR A 145 18.39 7.55 2.61
N LYS A 146 18.67 7.77 3.91
CA LYS A 146 18.27 9.00 4.60
C LYS A 146 18.86 10.24 3.93
N LYS A 147 20.13 10.19 3.55
CA LYS A 147 20.79 11.29 2.81
C LYS A 147 20.14 11.55 1.46
N ALA A 148 19.79 10.49 0.72
CA ALA A 148 19.15 10.62 -0.59
C ALA A 148 17.79 11.33 -0.51
N VAL A 149 16.94 10.96 0.45
CA VAL A 149 15.61 11.57 0.60
C VAL A 149 15.69 13.01 1.13
N ARG A 150 16.59 13.27 2.09
CA ARG A 150 16.85 14.62 2.62
C ARG A 150 17.37 15.57 1.55
N LYS A 151 18.25 15.11 0.66
CA LYS A 151 18.75 15.92 -0.47
C LYS A 151 17.64 16.43 -1.40
N LYS A 152 16.51 15.72 -1.44
CA LYS A 152 15.33 16.07 -2.26
C LYS A 152 14.25 16.81 -1.47
N ASN A 153 14.46 17.11 -0.19
CA ASN A 153 13.44 17.66 0.72
C ASN A 153 12.12 16.87 0.68
N SER A 154 12.21 15.55 0.52
CA SER A 154 11.07 14.65 0.38
C SER A 154 10.97 13.71 1.58
N MET A 155 9.79 13.12 1.77
CA MET A 155 9.56 11.98 2.68
C MET A 155 9.26 10.69 1.90
N ILE A 156 9.43 10.72 0.58
CA ILE A 156 9.00 9.69 -0.35
C ILE A 156 10.14 9.42 -1.32
N PHE A 157 10.43 8.13 -1.55
CA PHE A 157 11.36 7.69 -2.58
C PHE A 157 10.67 7.63 -3.94
N THR A 158 11.40 7.98 -4.99
CA THR A 158 10.98 7.70 -6.37
C THR A 158 11.69 6.45 -6.88
N VAL A 159 11.19 5.89 -7.98
CA VAL A 159 11.85 4.76 -8.67
C VAL A 159 13.28 5.11 -9.09
N ASP A 160 13.54 6.33 -9.55
CA ASP A 160 14.89 6.73 -9.95
C ASP A 160 15.85 6.80 -8.76
N MET A 161 15.40 7.27 -7.60
CA MET A 161 16.22 7.24 -6.38
C MET A 161 16.58 5.81 -5.99
N LEU A 162 15.61 4.89 -6.07
CA LEU A 162 15.87 3.48 -5.79
C LEU A 162 16.83 2.86 -6.80
N LYS A 163 16.70 3.18 -8.09
CA LYS A 163 17.64 2.73 -9.14
C LYS A 163 19.06 3.23 -8.86
N GLU A 164 19.21 4.50 -8.50
CA GLU A 164 20.50 5.11 -8.18
C GLU A 164 21.15 4.46 -6.95
N LEU A 165 20.37 4.26 -5.87
CA LEU A 165 20.87 3.71 -4.62
C LEU A 165 21.26 2.23 -4.73
N THR A 166 20.45 1.43 -5.43
CA THR A 166 20.66 -0.03 -5.49
C THR A 166 21.42 -0.49 -6.72
N GLY A 167 21.81 0.42 -7.62
CA GLY A 167 22.30 0.05 -8.94
C GLY A 167 21.28 -0.80 -9.71
N ASN A 168 19.98 -0.57 -9.46
CA ASN A 168 18.86 -1.34 -10.02
C ASN A 168 18.90 -2.85 -9.70
N SER A 169 19.44 -3.22 -8.53
CA SER A 169 19.59 -4.62 -8.09
C SER A 169 18.76 -4.91 -6.83
N LEU A 170 17.87 -5.91 -6.91
CA LEU A 170 17.14 -6.39 -5.72
C LEU A 170 18.07 -7.07 -4.70
N LYS A 171 19.18 -7.65 -5.15
CA LYS A 171 20.19 -8.21 -4.23
C LYS A 171 20.86 -7.11 -3.41
N GLN A 172 21.17 -5.97 -4.04
CA GLN A 172 21.73 -4.82 -3.33
C GLN A 172 20.69 -4.26 -2.36
N TYR A 173 19.43 -4.11 -2.79
CA TYR A 173 18.34 -3.72 -1.90
C TYR A 173 18.20 -4.62 -0.67
N ASP A 174 18.20 -5.94 -0.87
CA ASP A 174 18.14 -6.91 0.23
C ASP A 174 19.34 -6.83 1.17
N GLN A 175 20.53 -6.53 0.66
CA GLN A 175 21.74 -6.32 1.47
C GLN A 175 21.67 -5.03 2.29
N ASP A 176 21.16 -3.96 1.70
CA ASP A 176 21.06 -2.65 2.35
C ASP A 176 20.01 -2.65 3.46
N MET A 177 18.87 -3.30 3.22
CA MET A 177 17.75 -3.31 4.16
C MET A 177 17.88 -4.39 5.26
N GLY A 178 18.37 -5.57 4.89
CA GLY A 178 18.40 -6.74 5.78
C GLY A 178 17.01 -7.09 6.31
N ASP A 179 16.93 -7.25 7.64
CA ASP A 179 15.71 -7.44 8.44
C ASP A 179 15.34 -6.18 9.24
N THR A 180 16.02 -5.05 9.00
CA THR A 180 15.96 -3.86 9.87
C THR A 180 15.19 -2.68 9.28
N SER A 181 14.89 -2.69 7.98
CA SER A 181 14.26 -1.54 7.33
C SER A 181 13.51 -1.91 6.05
N MET A 182 12.59 -1.04 5.62
CA MET A 182 11.82 -1.18 4.38
C MET A 182 11.60 0.18 3.74
N VAL A 183 11.58 0.24 2.42
CA VAL A 183 11.37 1.51 1.71
C VAL A 183 9.93 1.63 1.26
N ILE A 184 9.32 2.77 1.56
CA ILE A 184 8.08 3.24 0.92
C ILE A 184 8.48 4.18 -0.22
N PHE A 185 7.94 3.93 -1.41
CA PHE A 185 8.20 4.73 -2.59
C PHE A 185 6.91 4.99 -3.37
N GLU A 186 6.89 6.10 -4.09
CA GLU A 186 5.82 6.46 -5.00
C GLU A 186 6.14 5.91 -6.40
N PRO A 187 5.27 5.08 -6.99
CA PRO A 187 5.43 4.65 -8.37
C PRO A 187 5.17 5.82 -9.33
N PRO A 188 5.79 5.83 -10.53
CA PRO A 188 5.37 6.75 -11.58
C PRO A 188 3.89 6.51 -11.93
N SER A 189 3.21 7.58 -12.37
CA SER A 189 1.81 7.55 -12.82
C SER A 189 1.64 6.81 -14.15
N LEU A 190 1.93 5.51 -14.18
CA LEU A 190 1.92 4.67 -15.39
C LEU A 190 0.50 4.46 -15.94
N ASN A 191 -0.52 4.60 -15.09
CA ASN A 191 -1.91 4.50 -15.49
C ASN A 191 -2.84 5.24 -14.52
N GLN A 192 -4.08 5.41 -14.93
CA GLN A 192 -5.10 6.15 -14.17
C GLN A 192 -5.44 5.48 -12.82
N ARG A 193 -5.25 4.16 -12.68
CA ARG A 193 -5.51 3.45 -11.41
C ARG A 193 -4.52 3.90 -10.33
N ILE A 194 -3.23 3.98 -10.66
CA ILE A 194 -2.18 4.48 -9.75
C ILE A 194 -2.52 5.91 -9.29
N ILE A 195 -2.95 6.75 -10.23
CA ILE A 195 -3.34 8.14 -9.95
C ILE A 195 -4.55 8.16 -9.02
N ASN A 196 -5.65 7.48 -9.35
CA ASN A 196 -6.89 7.55 -8.57
C ASN A 196 -6.75 6.94 -7.17
N GLN A 197 -5.81 6.02 -6.98
CA GLN A 197 -5.53 5.39 -5.70
C GLN A 197 -4.59 6.21 -4.82
N HIS A 198 -3.95 7.27 -5.32
CA HIS A 198 -2.81 7.92 -4.67
C HIS A 198 -1.82 6.85 -4.16
N SER A 199 -1.42 5.95 -5.06
CA SER A 199 -0.71 4.72 -4.70
C SER A 199 0.71 4.97 -4.20
N PHE A 200 1.10 4.20 -3.20
CA PHE A 200 2.45 4.03 -2.70
C PHE A 200 2.76 2.53 -2.61
N PHE A 201 4.03 2.18 -2.70
CA PHE A 201 4.47 0.81 -2.50
C PHE A 201 5.48 0.74 -1.37
N MET A 202 5.27 -0.22 -0.47
CA MET A 202 6.31 -0.68 0.44
C MET A 202 7.02 -1.87 -0.18
N ALA A 203 8.32 -1.74 -0.42
CA ALA A 203 9.15 -2.86 -0.86
C ALA A 203 9.61 -3.67 0.35
N VAL A 204 9.19 -4.94 0.42
CA VAL A 204 9.55 -5.82 1.54
C VAL A 204 10.85 -6.57 1.18
N PRO A 205 11.96 -6.39 1.92
CA PRO A 205 13.17 -7.14 1.70
C PRO A 205 12.98 -8.60 2.12
N THR A 206 13.78 -9.49 1.55
CA THR A 206 13.68 -10.93 1.85
C THR A 206 14.03 -11.29 3.30
N GLY A 207 14.68 -10.38 4.04
CA GLY A 207 14.98 -10.56 5.46
C GLY A 207 13.80 -10.33 6.39
N ILE A 208 12.73 -9.66 5.93
CA ILE A 208 11.53 -9.39 6.75
C ILE A 208 10.45 -10.40 6.38
N GLU A 209 10.28 -11.40 7.25
CA GLU A 209 9.28 -12.46 7.08
C GLU A 209 7.92 -12.10 7.69
N ASP A 210 7.92 -11.31 8.77
CA ASP A 210 6.71 -10.82 9.44
C ASP A 210 6.72 -9.28 9.51
N ILE A 211 5.87 -8.68 8.68
CA ILE A 211 5.77 -7.22 8.51
C ILE A 211 5.09 -6.58 9.74
N GLU A 212 4.11 -7.26 10.33
CA GLU A 212 3.39 -6.74 11.49
C GLU A 212 4.29 -6.77 12.72
N GLN A 213 5.05 -7.84 12.92
CA GLN A 213 6.04 -7.91 13.99
C GLN A 213 7.15 -6.87 13.80
N PHE A 214 7.66 -6.69 12.58
CA PHE A 214 8.61 -5.62 12.26
C PHE A 214 8.08 -4.25 12.68
N LEU A 215 6.85 -3.90 12.29
CA LEU A 215 6.25 -2.62 12.65
C LEU A 215 6.06 -2.51 14.18
N ALA A 216 5.63 -3.59 14.84
CA ALA A 216 5.45 -3.61 16.29
C ALA A 216 6.75 -3.34 17.06
N ASP A 217 7.87 -3.86 16.58
CA ASP A 217 9.17 -3.74 17.27
C ASP A 217 9.89 -2.43 16.95
N ASN A 218 9.71 -1.90 15.75
CA ASN A 218 10.53 -0.79 15.24
C ASN A 218 9.79 0.55 15.11
N THR A 219 8.47 0.60 15.34
CA THR A 219 7.67 1.83 15.24
C THR A 219 6.82 2.09 16.48
N ASN A 220 6.56 3.37 16.74
CA ASN A 220 5.70 3.82 17.85
C ASN A 220 4.42 4.51 17.37
N ASP A 221 4.38 4.96 16.11
CA ASP A 221 3.28 5.69 15.48
C ASP A 221 2.62 4.84 14.38
N THR A 222 2.46 3.52 14.63
CA THR A 222 1.70 2.60 13.79
C THR A 222 0.36 2.28 14.45
N VAL A 223 -0.73 2.48 13.72
CA VAL A 223 -2.11 2.27 14.20
C VAL A 223 -2.84 1.26 13.32
N LYS A 224 -3.56 0.35 13.96
CA LYS A 224 -4.53 -0.56 13.35
C LYS A 224 -5.94 -0.12 13.77
N TYR A 225 -6.67 0.48 12.85
CA TYR A 225 -8.08 0.81 13.06
C TYR A 225 -8.93 -0.41 12.70
N VAL A 226 -9.57 -1.03 13.68
CA VAL A 226 -10.50 -2.16 13.49
C VAL A 226 -11.92 -1.61 13.48
N ILE A 227 -12.67 -1.88 12.41
CA ILE A 227 -14.01 -1.33 12.19
C ILE A 227 -15.03 -2.45 12.33
N ASP A 228 -15.98 -2.28 13.25
CA ASP A 228 -17.02 -3.28 13.53
C ASP A 228 -17.82 -3.61 12.25
N LYS A 229 -18.02 -4.90 12.02
CA LYS A 229 -18.75 -5.43 10.87
C LYS A 229 -20.14 -4.82 10.64
N LYS A 230 -20.83 -4.41 11.71
CA LYS A 230 -22.16 -3.78 11.63
C LYS A 230 -22.09 -2.39 10.99
N LEU A 231 -20.94 -1.73 11.05
CA LEU A 231 -20.73 -0.43 10.41
C LEU A 231 -20.36 -0.52 8.94
N ARG A 232 -19.84 -1.65 8.45
CA ARG A 232 -19.24 -1.75 7.10
C ARG A 232 -20.16 -1.23 5.99
N TRP A 233 -21.44 -1.63 6.00
CA TRP A 233 -22.42 -1.09 5.05
C TRP A 233 -22.65 0.42 5.22
N ARG A 234 -22.79 0.89 6.47
CA ARG A 234 -23.01 2.32 6.75
C ARG A 234 -21.83 3.18 6.29
N VAL A 235 -20.60 2.69 6.45
CA VAL A 235 -19.38 3.35 6.00
C VAL A 235 -19.27 3.28 4.47
N ARG A 236 -19.65 2.16 3.86
CA ARG A 236 -19.72 2.02 2.39
C ARG A 236 -20.66 3.07 1.77
N ASP A 237 -21.83 3.27 2.36
CA ASP A 237 -22.81 4.29 1.91
C ASP A 237 -22.25 5.71 2.06
N MET A 238 -21.56 6.00 3.16
CA MET A 238 -20.87 7.28 3.37
C MET A 238 -19.80 7.50 2.28
N LEU A 239 -18.98 6.50 1.98
CA LEU A 239 -17.96 6.62 0.95
C LEU A 239 -18.58 6.89 -0.42
N ASP A 240 -19.69 6.22 -0.77
CA ASP A 240 -20.40 6.49 -2.02
C ASP A 240 -20.91 7.95 -2.09
N GLN A 241 -21.44 8.47 -0.99
CA GLN A 241 -21.84 9.88 -0.87
C GLN A 241 -20.64 10.83 -1.06
N LEU A 242 -19.45 10.45 -0.61
CA LEU A 242 -18.21 11.19 -0.78
C LEU A 242 -17.55 10.96 -2.16
N ASN A 243 -18.26 10.31 -3.09
CA ASN A 243 -17.77 9.95 -4.42
C ASN A 243 -16.49 9.09 -4.38
N MET A 244 -16.35 8.26 -3.34
CA MET A 244 -15.32 7.26 -3.23
C MET A 244 -15.96 5.90 -3.52
N SER A 245 -15.72 5.37 -4.71
CA SER A 245 -16.27 4.06 -5.13
C SER A 245 -15.37 3.38 -6.16
N GLU A 246 -15.69 2.14 -6.53
CA GLU A 246 -14.91 1.32 -7.45
C GLU A 246 -14.75 1.98 -8.81
N ARG A 247 -15.74 2.74 -9.29
CA ARG A 247 -15.63 3.47 -10.58
C ARG A 247 -14.56 4.57 -10.56
N ILE A 248 -14.29 5.13 -9.38
CA ILE A 248 -13.24 6.13 -9.18
C ILE A 248 -11.92 5.43 -8.95
N VAL A 249 -11.88 4.45 -8.05
CA VAL A 249 -10.65 3.76 -7.63
C VAL A 249 -10.08 2.82 -8.73
N TYR A 250 -10.95 2.24 -9.56
CA TYR A 250 -10.59 1.33 -10.66
C TYR A 250 -11.18 1.87 -11.97
N PRO A 251 -10.40 2.60 -12.79
CA PRO A 251 -10.88 3.17 -14.03
C PRO A 251 -11.26 2.10 -15.06
N GLY A 252 -12.20 2.46 -15.93
CA GLY A 252 -12.69 1.58 -17.00
C GLY A 252 -13.94 0.78 -16.63
N LEU A 253 -14.37 -0.08 -17.55
CA LEU A 253 -15.63 -0.81 -17.42
C LEU A 253 -15.63 -1.80 -16.25
N GLU A 254 -14.46 -2.31 -15.85
CA GLU A 254 -14.36 -3.23 -14.71
C GLU A 254 -14.83 -2.55 -13.41
N GLY A 255 -14.26 -1.39 -13.06
CA GLY A 255 -14.66 -0.67 -11.85
C GLY A 255 -16.08 -0.11 -11.93
N VAL A 256 -16.53 0.33 -13.11
CA VAL A 256 -17.93 0.74 -13.32
C VAL A 256 -18.88 -0.43 -13.09
N SER A 257 -18.57 -1.62 -13.61
CA SER A 257 -19.41 -2.81 -13.45
C SER A 257 -19.48 -3.24 -11.98
N LYS A 258 -18.34 -3.26 -11.28
CA LYS A 258 -18.26 -3.56 -9.85
C LYS A 258 -19.09 -2.57 -9.01
N TRP A 259 -18.93 -1.27 -9.29
CA TRP A 259 -19.70 -0.23 -8.60
C TRP A 259 -21.21 -0.38 -8.84
N ILE A 260 -21.65 -0.57 -10.08
CA ILE A 260 -23.07 -0.76 -10.40
C ILE A 260 -23.62 -2.00 -9.69
N ALA A 261 -22.93 -3.14 -9.79
CA ALA A 261 -23.35 -4.38 -9.16
C ALA A 261 -23.53 -4.21 -7.64
N ARG A 262 -22.60 -3.53 -6.97
CA ARG A 262 -22.70 -3.23 -5.54
C ARG A 262 -23.78 -2.20 -5.23
N HIS A 263 -23.92 -1.14 -6.02
CA HIS A 263 -24.89 -0.08 -5.77
C HIS A 263 -26.33 -0.57 -5.82
N TYR A 264 -26.62 -1.56 -6.68
CA TYR A 264 -27.94 -2.19 -6.80
C TYR A 264 -28.07 -3.48 -5.99
N TYR A 265 -27.10 -3.83 -5.15
CA TYR A 265 -27.19 -4.99 -4.27
C TYR A 265 -28.32 -4.79 -3.24
N VAL A 266 -29.16 -5.81 -3.11
CA VAL A 266 -30.22 -5.88 -2.10
C VAL A 266 -29.86 -6.99 -1.14
N LYS A 267 -29.83 -6.67 0.15
CA LYS A 267 -29.53 -7.58 1.24
C LYS A 267 -30.68 -8.55 1.52
#